data_AF-A0A401M5Z2-F1
#
_entry.id   AF-A0A401M5Z2-F1
#
_cell.length_a   1.000
_cell.length_b   1.000
_cell.length_c   1.000
_cell.angle_alpha   90.00
_cell.angle_beta   90.00
_cell.angle_gamma   90.00
#
_symmetry.space_group_name_H-M   'P 1'
#
loop_
_entity.id
_entity.type
_entity.pdbx_description
1 polymer ?
#
loop_
_entity_poly.entity_id
_entity_poly.type
_entity_poly.pdbx_seq_one_letter_code
_entity_poly.pdbx_strand_id
1 'polypeptide(L)' 'MCFSGRAMDHAWEPVRTLGGVNSPVTAPTWAGPSPLIGGHRDGRVRASGIPARAVL' A
#
# COMPACT_ATOMS: atom_id res chain seq x y z
N MET A 1 -9.79 4.58 -3.33
CA MET A 1 -9.04 4.53 -4.61
C MET A 1 -9.22 3.13 -5.15
N CYS A 2 -9.88 2.98 -6.29
CA CYS A 2 -10.10 1.68 -6.93
C CYS A 2 -8.99 1.51 -7.98
N PHE A 3 -8.16 0.49 -7.86
CA PHE A 3 -7.16 0.16 -8.87
C PHE A 3 -7.84 -0.61 -9.99
N SER A 4 -8.50 0.07 -10.93
CA SER A 4 -9.03 -0.58 -12.14
C SER A 4 -7.93 -0.63 -13.22
N GLY A 5 -7.01 -1.57 -13.10
CA GLY A 5 -6.16 -2.00 -14.21
C GLY A 5 -6.85 -3.13 -14.98
N ARG A 6 -6.86 -3.07 -16.32
CA ARG A 6 -7.38 -4.16 -17.16
C ARG A 6 -6.76 -5.50 -16.75
N ALA A 7 -7.59 -6.52 -16.66
CA ALA A 7 -7.23 -7.87 -16.24
C ALA A 7 -6.00 -8.37 -17.02
N MET A 8 -4.90 -8.55 -16.30
CA MET A 8 -3.91 -9.57 -16.60
C MET A 8 -4.55 -10.88 -16.11
N ASP A 9 -4.49 -11.96 -16.87
CA ASP A 9 -5.23 -13.22 -16.63
C ASP A 9 -4.83 -14.01 -15.36
N HIS A 10 -4.13 -13.36 -14.42
CA HIS A 10 -3.87 -13.84 -13.07
C HIS A 10 -4.69 -12.99 -12.09
N ALA A 11 -5.67 -13.60 -11.43
CA ALA A 11 -6.43 -12.93 -10.39
C ALA A 11 -5.47 -12.51 -9.27
N TRP A 12 -5.35 -11.20 -9.04
CA TRP A 12 -4.55 -10.67 -7.93
C TRP A 12 -5.35 -10.80 -6.63
N GLU A 13 -4.93 -11.67 -5.71
CA GLU A 13 -5.43 -11.62 -4.34
C GLU A 13 -4.71 -10.55 -3.50
N PRO A 14 -5.44 -9.80 -2.65
CA PRO A 14 -4.80 -8.95 -1.65
C PRO A 14 -4.05 -9.81 -0.62
N VAL A 15 -2.73 -9.67 -0.55
CA VAL A 15 -1.92 -10.39 0.45
C VAL A 15 -2.06 -9.78 1.85
N ARG A 16 -2.24 -8.46 1.95
CA ARG A 16 -2.39 -7.76 3.23
C ARG A 16 -3.10 -6.42 3.10
N THR A 17 -3.76 -6.02 4.18
CA THR A 17 -4.27 -4.66 4.38
C THR A 17 -3.38 -3.93 5.38
N LEU A 18 -2.99 -2.69 5.08
CA LEU A 18 -2.26 -1.84 6.00
C LEU A 18 -3.26 -1.07 6.88
N GLY A 19 -3.43 -1.54 8.12
CA GLY A 19 -4.31 -0.94 9.12
C GLY A 19 -3.56 -0.13 10.19
N GLY A 20 -4.28 0.31 11.23
CA GLY A 20 -3.69 0.99 12.39
C GLY A 20 -3.56 2.51 12.24
N VAL A 21 -4.11 3.09 11.17
CA VAL A 21 -4.12 4.55 10.97
C VAL A 21 -5.56 5.05 10.81
N ASN A 22 -5.98 5.93 11.71
CA ASN A 22 -7.31 6.57 11.70
C ASN A 22 -7.39 7.82 10.81
N SER A 23 -6.62 7.84 9.72
CA SER A 23 -6.58 8.96 8.79
C SER A 23 -6.47 8.46 7.36
N PRO A 24 -7.34 8.92 6.44
CA PRO A 24 -7.29 8.53 5.04
C PRO A 24 -5.91 8.76 4.43
N VAL A 25 -5.42 7.76 3.70
CA VAL A 25 -4.21 7.88 2.87
C VAL A 25 -4.56 8.73 1.64
N THR A 26 -3.81 9.79 1.41
CA THR A 26 -4.02 10.72 0.28
C THR A 26 -3.01 10.52 -0.84
N ALA A 27 -1.78 10.13 -0.51
CA ALA A 27 -0.72 9.89 -1.48
C ALA A 27 0.24 8.80 -0.99
N PRO A 28 0.21 7.58 -1.58
CA PRO A 28 1.22 6.55 -1.35
C PRO A 28 2.38 6.67 -2.36
N THR A 29 3.62 6.43 -1.91
CA THR A 29 4.81 6.29 -2.77
C THR A 29 5.68 5.12 -2.31
N TRP A 30 6.26 4.39 -3.27
CA TRP A 30 7.17 3.30 -3.01
C TRP A 30 8.62 3.79 -2.99
N ALA A 31 9.37 3.48 -1.94
CA ALA A 31 10.79 3.77 -1.82
C ALA A 31 11.60 2.46 -1.88
N GLY A 32 12.00 2.05 -3.10
CA GLY A 32 12.71 0.78 -3.31
C GLY A 32 11.85 -0.46 -3.02
N PRO A 33 12.44 -1.63 -2.74
CA PRO A 33 11.68 -2.85 -2.46
C PRO A 33 10.82 -2.75 -1.18
N SER A 34 11.18 -1.83 -0.27
CA SER A 34 10.47 -1.41 0.93
C SER A 34 11.22 -0.20 1.51
N PRO A 35 10.56 0.86 2.02
CA PRO A 35 9.16 0.92 2.49
C PRO A 35 8.13 1.54 1.53
N LEU A 36 6.84 1.38 1.87
CA LEU A 36 5.75 2.20 1.36
C LEU A 36 5.58 3.43 2.26
N ILE A 37 5.62 4.63 1.68
CA ILE A 37 5.45 5.90 2.41
C ILE A 37 4.09 6.49 2.03
N GLY A 38 3.27 6.82 3.03
CA GLY A 38 1.94 7.40 2.85
C GLY A 38 1.82 8.79 3.46
N GLY A 39 1.36 9.76 2.68
CA GLY A 39 0.79 11.01 3.19
C GLY A 39 -0.66 10.79 3.63
N HIS A 40 -1.04 11.41 4.75
CA HIS A 40 -2.37 11.29 5.33
C HIS A 40 -3.09 12.63 5.46
N ARG A 41 -4.42 12.59 5.48
CA ARG A 41 -5.26 13.80 5.60
C ARG A 41 -5.04 14.56 6.91
N ASP A 42 -4.50 13.92 7.93
CA ASP A 42 -4.12 14.56 9.20
C ASP A 42 -2.78 15.32 9.14
N GLY A 43 -2.19 15.46 7.94
CA GLY A 43 -0.95 16.18 7.72
C GLY A 43 0.31 15.39 8.09
N ARG A 44 0.19 14.12 8.50
CA ARG A 44 1.33 13.27 8.88
C ARG A 44 1.76 12.38 7.72
N VAL A 45 3.07 12.13 7.65
CA VAL A 45 3.69 11.14 6.77
C VAL A 45 4.01 9.89 7.60
N ARG A 46 3.67 8.71 7.09
CA ARG A 46 3.92 7.43 7.77
C ARG A 46 4.59 6.45 6.81
N ALA A 47 5.60 5.73 7.29
CA ALA A 47 6.27 4.67 6.53
C ALA A 47 5.81 3.30 7.01
N SER A 48 5.47 2.43 6.07
CA SER A 48 5.03 1.04 6.30
C SER A 48 6.03 0.07 5.69
N GLY A 49 6.55 -0.84 6.52
CA GLY A 49 7.40 -1.94 6.06
C GLY A 49 6.57 -2.98 5.32
N ILE A 50 6.97 -3.28 4.09
CA ILE A 50 6.38 -4.34 3.28
C ILE A 50 7.47 -5.39 3.06
N PRO A 51 7.30 -6.63 3.57
CA PRO A 51 8.28 -7.67 3.31
C PRO A 51 8.36 -7.90 1.80
N ALA A 52 9.58 -7.90 1.24
CA ALA A 52 9.83 -8.09 -0.18
C ALA A 52 9.37 -9.47 -0.71
N ARG A 53 9.01 -10.38 0.20
CA ARG A 53 8.45 -11.69 -0.11
C ARG A 53 7.19 -11.90 0.72
N ALA A 54 6.04 -11.85 0.06
CA ALA A 54 4.90 -12.63 0.49
C ALA A 54 5.29 -14.10 0.30
N VAL A 55 5.80 -14.77 1.33
CA VAL A 55 5.92 -16.22 1.29
C VAL A 55 4.52 -16.75 1.47
N LEU A 56 4.04 -17.43 0.42
CA LEU A 56 2.79 -18.16 0.31
C LEU A 56 2.58 -19.12 1.48
#